data_AF-A0A0V1KJD0-F1
#
_entry.id   AF-A0A0V1KJD0-F1
#
_cell.length_a   1.000
_cell.length_b   1.000
_cell.length_c   1.000
_cell.angle_alpha   90.00
_cell.angle_beta   90.00
_cell.angle_gamma   90.00
#
_symmetry.space_group_name_H-M   'P 1'
#
loop_
_entity.id
_entity.type
_entity.pdbx_description
1 polymer ?
#
loop_
_entity_poly.entity_id
_entity_poly.type
_entity_poly.pdbx_seq_one_letter_code
_entity_poly.pdbx_strand_id
1 'polypeptide(L)' 'LHLVQNRCGGMSLVYEGRAYKLKRADRNIGDAR' A
#
# COMPACT_ATOMS: atom_id res chain seq x y z
N LEU A 1 -4.00 -11.61 8.06
CA LEU A 1 -3.80 -10.56 7.03
C LEU A 1 -3.68 -9.23 7.75
N HIS A 2 -2.50 -8.60 7.74
CA HIS A 2 -2.28 -7.34 8.46
C HIS A 2 -1.73 -6.26 7.53
N LEU A 3 -2.35 -5.09 7.54
CA LEU A 3 -1.88 -3.91 6.83
C LEU A 3 -1.11 -3.03 7.81
N VAL A 4 0.16 -2.79 7.50
CA VAL A 4 1.06 -1.98 8.33
C VAL A 4 1.43 -0.72 7.55
N GLN A 5 1.19 0.44 8.16
CA GLN A 5 1.69 1.72 7.66
C GLN A 5 3.14 1.90 8.07
N ASN A 6 4.02 2.15 7.11
CA ASN A 6 5.39 2.54 7.38
C ASN A 6 5.43 4.04 7.75
N ARG A 7 6.32 4.43 8.66
CA ARG A 7 6.55 5.83 9.08
C ARG A 7 6.78 6.79 7.90
N CYS A 8 7.30 6.30 6.77
CA CYS A 8 7.53 7.09 5.55
C CYS A 8 6.33 7.10 4.57
N GLY A 9 5.12 6.74 5.00
CA GLY A 9 3.91 6.80 4.18
C GLY A 9 3.72 5.65 3.19
N GLY A 10 4.58 4.62 3.26
CA GLY A 10 4.41 3.37 2.52
C GLY A 10 3.42 2.42 3.21
N MET A 11 2.88 1.47 2.45
CA MET A 11 2.01 0.41 2.96
C MET A 11 2.68 -0.95 2.79
N SER A 12 2.59 -1.80 3.81
CA SER A 12 3.06 -3.19 3.77
C SER A 12 1.92 -4.14 4.12
N LEU A 13 1.82 -5.24 3.39
CA LEU A 13 0.89 -6.34 3.66
C LEU A 13 1.63 -7.51 4.29
N VAL A 14 1.20 -7.96 5.46
CA VAL A 14 1.72 -9.15 6.11
C VAL A 14 0.71 -10.29 6.01
N TYR A 15 1.13 -11.37 5.35
CA TYR A 15 0.35 -12.58 5.15
C TYR A 15 1.24 -13.81 5.33
N GLU A 16 0.83 -14.77 6.16
CA GLU A 16 1.56 -16.02 6.40
C GLU A 16 3.05 -15.81 6.74
N GLY A 17 3.35 -14.79 7.57
CA GLY A 17 4.73 -14.46 7.97
C GLY A 17 5.58 -13.76 6.89
N ARG A 18 5.00 -13.45 5.72
CA ARG A 18 5.68 -12.73 4.63
C ARG A 18 5.18 -11.29 4.55
N ALA A 19 6.11 -10.36 4.33
CA ALA A 19 5.80 -8.95 4.13
C ALA A 19 5.92 -8.56 2.66
N TYR A 20 4.87 -7.93 2.12
CA TYR A 20 4.80 -7.45 0.74
C TYR A 20 4.68 -5.93 0.75
N LYS A 21 5.54 -5.25 -0.01
CA LYS A 21 5.46 -3.80 -0.18
C LYS A 21 4.31 -3.47 -1.14
N LEU A 22 3.30 -2.78 -0.64
CA LEU A 22 2.20 -2.29 -1.46
C LEU A 22 2.63 -0.97 -2.10
N LYS A 23 2.52 -0.90 -3.43
CA LYS A 23 2.56 0.38 -4.14
C LYS A 23 1.16 0.98 -4.06
N ARG A 24 1.08 2.29 -3.84
CA ARG A 24 -0.17 3.02 -4.00
C ARG A 24 -0.54 2.90 -5.48
N ALA A 25 -1.72 2.35 -5.78
CA ALA A 25 -2.26 2.49 -7.12
C ALA A 25 -2.41 3.99 -7.36
N ASP A 26 -1.82 4.48 -8.44
CA ASP A 26 -1.96 5.87 -8.87
C ASP A 26 -3.42 6.06 -9.26
N ARG A 27 -4.24 6.42 -8.27
CA ARG A 27 -5.63 6.74 -8.49
C ARG A 27 -5.62 8.18 -8.98
N ASN A 28 -5.37 8.35 -10.28
CA ASN A 28 -5.63 9.59 -11.02
C ASN A 28 -7.14 9.87 -11.03
N ILE A 29 -7.70 10.11 -9.84
CA ILE A 29 -9.04 10.65 -9.65
C ILE A 29 -9.13 12.08 -10.24
N GLY A 30 -8.01 12.67 -10.63
CA GLY A 30 -7.90 13.95 -11.34
C GLY A 30 -7.71 13.86 -12.87
N ASP A 31 -7.55 12.67 -13.47
CA ASP A 31 -7.49 12.48 -14.94
C ASP A 31 -8.84 11.99 -15.50
N ALA A 32 -9.92 12.30 -14.76
CA ALA A 32 -11.31 12.08 -15.17
C ALA A 32 -12.07 13.41 -15.28
N ARG A 33 -11.40 14.46 -15.78
CA ARG A 33 -11.99 15.74 -16.16
C ARG A 33 -11.34 16.31 -17.41
#